data_AF-A0A1H7STP8-F1
#
_entry.id   AF-A0A1H7STP8-F1
#
_cell.length_a   1.000
_cell.length_b   1.000
_cell.length_c   1.000
_cell.angle_alpha   90.00
_cell.angle_beta   90.00
_cell.angle_gamma   90.00
#
_symmetry.space_group_name_H-M   'P 1'
#
loop_
_entity.id
_entity.type
_entity.pdbx_description
1 polymer ?
#
loop_
_entity_poly.entity_id
_entity_poly.type
_entity_poly.pdbx_seq_one_letter_code
_entity_poly.pdbx_strand_id
1 'polypeptide(L)'
;MKNLLFFAFFFPSIAFSQPNQVLEQAYSFIISDGEVAKISQRNDTLYQWHGNIIAIDPELLIAIDDEPKNRYRIIATTDADNLTLLKLEHLDSIPLTTDPFPANRFLILAIKHISDDKIGYLPIQGNLTKEELGHYEFPIESLGDKFFLTYFSEPYWHGLAKQRKITTKEEAQQVLDYLNSEEVKKLVQIYRETDVPDMYGSGLFAELINIACIKFGFSPIGANKVLQEFIQ
;
A
#
# COMPACT_ATOMS: atom_id res chain seq x y z
N MET A 1 -63.39 -8.19 -30.19
CA MET A 1 -62.81 -7.16 -29.29
C MET A 1 -62.02 -7.85 -28.19
N LYS A 2 -60.70 -7.73 -28.20
CA LYS A 2 -59.80 -7.81 -27.04
C LYS A 2 -58.37 -7.54 -27.54
N ASN A 3 -57.99 -6.27 -27.55
CA ASN A 3 -56.59 -5.88 -27.73
C ASN A 3 -55.94 -5.95 -26.34
N LEU A 4 -55.08 -6.95 -26.13
CA LEU A 4 -54.25 -7.05 -24.93
C LEU A 4 -52.98 -6.24 -25.19
N LEU A 5 -52.92 -5.02 -24.65
CA LEU A 5 -51.73 -4.18 -24.67
C LEU A 5 -50.70 -4.78 -23.73
N PHE A 6 -49.63 -5.35 -24.28
CA PHE A 6 -48.43 -5.72 -23.55
C PHE A 6 -47.59 -4.44 -23.32
N PHE A 7 -47.66 -3.88 -22.11
CA PHE A 7 -46.70 -2.87 -21.67
C PHE A 7 -45.38 -3.56 -21.33
N ALA A 8 -44.42 -3.49 -22.24
CA ALA A 8 -43.04 -3.86 -21.95
C ALA A 8 -42.43 -2.79 -21.04
N PHE A 9 -42.32 -3.09 -19.75
CA PHE A 9 -41.49 -2.31 -18.82
C PHE A 9 -40.02 -2.48 -19.22
N PHE A 10 -39.52 -1.57 -20.04
CA PHE A 10 -38.09 -1.34 -20.20
C PHE A 10 -37.58 -0.73 -18.89
N PHE A 11 -37.13 -1.57 -17.96
CA PHE A 11 -36.25 -1.10 -16.89
C PHE A 11 -34.90 -0.79 -17.53
N PRO A 12 -34.46 0.49 -17.59
CA PRO A 12 -33.07 0.75 -17.93
C PRO A 12 -32.24 0.07 -16.85
N SER A 13 -31.55 -1.00 -17.22
CA SER A 13 -30.52 -1.59 -16.40
C SER A 13 -29.45 -0.51 -16.26
N ILE A 14 -29.48 0.24 -15.16
CA ILE A 14 -28.36 1.06 -14.74
C ILE A 14 -27.27 0.04 -14.46
N ALA A 15 -26.40 -0.17 -15.45
CA ALA A 15 -25.18 -0.92 -15.27
C ALA A 15 -24.34 -0.11 -14.28
N PHE A 16 -24.47 -0.44 -13.00
CA PHE A 16 -23.47 -0.06 -12.02
C PHE A 16 -22.20 -0.78 -12.47
N SER A 17 -21.33 -0.07 -13.19
CA SER A 17 -19.96 -0.52 -13.39
C SER A 17 -19.42 -0.79 -12.01
N GLN A 18 -19.19 -2.06 -11.67
CA GLN A 18 -18.40 -2.35 -10.49
C GLN A 18 -17.06 -1.64 -10.68
N PRO A 19 -16.53 -0.96 -9.65
CA PRO A 19 -15.19 -0.40 -9.77
C PRO A 19 -14.25 -1.52 -10.21
N ASN A 20 -13.43 -1.23 -11.21
CA ASN A 20 -12.49 -2.20 -11.76
C ASN A 20 -11.64 -2.78 -10.63
N GLN A 21 -11.33 -4.07 -10.71
CA GLN A 21 -10.37 -4.69 -9.81
C GLN A 21 -9.02 -3.99 -10.02
N VAL A 22 -8.52 -3.29 -9.00
CA VAL A 22 -7.25 -2.53 -9.04
C VAL A 22 -6.11 -3.40 -8.54
N LEU A 23 -6.36 -4.19 -7.48
CA LEU A 23 -5.41 -5.14 -6.93
C LEU A 23 -5.79 -6.56 -7.32
N GLU A 24 -5.00 -7.23 -8.15
CA GLU A 24 -5.27 -8.62 -8.56
C GLU A 24 -5.08 -9.63 -7.41
N GLN A 25 -4.26 -9.27 -6.42
CA GLN A 25 -3.94 -10.08 -5.26
C GLN A 25 -3.66 -9.20 -4.04
N ALA A 26 -3.32 -9.81 -2.91
CA ALA A 26 -2.85 -9.08 -1.74
C ALA A 26 -1.38 -8.68 -1.89
N TYR A 27 -1.05 -7.51 -1.37
CA TYR A 27 0.29 -6.95 -1.37
C TYR A 27 0.69 -6.50 0.03
N SER A 28 1.96 -6.68 0.38
CA SER A 28 2.50 -6.43 1.70
C SER A 28 3.69 -5.49 1.65
N PHE A 29 3.69 -4.47 2.51
CA PHE A 29 4.86 -3.66 2.82
C PHE A 29 5.57 -4.26 4.03
N ILE A 30 6.84 -4.61 3.86
CA ILE A 30 7.67 -5.19 4.90
C ILE A 30 8.27 -4.04 5.72
N ILE A 31 7.91 -3.96 6.99
CA ILE A 31 8.60 -3.09 7.94
C ILE A 31 9.76 -3.91 8.49
N SER A 32 10.97 -3.40 8.30
CA SER A 32 12.23 -4.15 8.46
C SER A 32 12.49 -4.71 9.87
N ASP A 33 11.69 -4.37 10.86
CA ASP A 33 11.72 -4.95 12.22
C ASP A 33 10.87 -6.23 12.38
N GLY A 34 10.21 -6.67 11.31
CA GLY A 34 9.34 -7.84 11.30
C GLY A 34 7.85 -7.48 11.41
N GLU A 35 7.49 -6.21 11.39
CA GLU A 35 6.11 -5.78 11.18
C GLU A 35 5.76 -5.85 9.68
N VAL A 36 4.47 -5.98 9.36
CA VAL A 36 3.99 -5.97 7.98
C VAL A 36 2.66 -5.24 7.89
N ALA A 37 2.52 -4.42 6.86
CA ALA A 37 1.24 -3.84 6.46
C ALA A 37 0.76 -4.54 5.19
N LYS A 38 -0.46 -5.07 5.20
CA LYS A 38 -1.04 -5.79 4.08
C LYS A 38 -2.21 -5.01 3.51
N ILE A 39 -2.33 -4.98 2.19
CA ILE A 39 -3.51 -4.48 1.49
C ILE A 39 -4.08 -5.56 0.58
N SER A 40 -5.41 -5.62 0.46
CA SER A 40 -6.08 -6.46 -0.52
C SER A 40 -7.40 -5.83 -0.94
N GLN A 41 -7.88 -6.19 -2.12
CA GLN A 41 -9.18 -5.74 -2.62
C GLN A 41 -10.16 -6.91 -2.68
N ARG A 42 -11.40 -6.68 -2.23
CA ARG A 42 -12.54 -7.56 -2.52
C ARG A 42 -13.68 -6.69 -3.03
N ASN A 43 -14.07 -6.90 -4.29
CA ASN A 43 -15.05 -6.07 -5.01
C ASN A 43 -14.63 -4.58 -4.98
N ASP A 44 -15.51 -3.70 -4.50
CA ASP A 44 -15.29 -2.27 -4.35
C ASP A 44 -14.57 -1.89 -3.06
N THR A 45 -14.09 -2.85 -2.25
CA THR A 45 -13.55 -2.55 -0.93
C THR A 45 -12.07 -2.91 -0.85
N LEU A 46 -11.25 -1.93 -0.46
CA LEU A 46 -9.88 -2.14 -0.02
C LEU A 46 -9.86 -2.44 1.47
N TYR A 47 -9.09 -3.44 1.84
CA TYR A 47 -8.86 -3.86 3.21
C TYR A 47 -7.39 -3.66 3.53
N GLN A 48 -7.12 -3.07 4.69
CA GLN A 48 -5.78 -2.91 5.22
C GLN A 48 -5.65 -3.63 6.55
N TRP A 49 -4.57 -4.38 6.69
CA TRP A 49 -4.18 -5.00 7.94
C TRP A 49 -2.79 -4.55 8.35
N HIS A 50 -2.52 -4.67 9.63
CA HIS A 50 -1.20 -4.55 10.22
C HIS A 50 -0.95 -5.79 11.06
N GLY A 51 0.30 -6.22 11.17
CA GLY A 51 0.63 -7.42 11.90
C GLY A 51 2.12 -7.59 12.10
N ASN A 52 2.47 -8.67 12.79
CA ASN A 52 3.83 -9.05 13.07
C ASN A 52 4.16 -10.40 12.44
N ILE A 53 5.38 -10.53 11.93
CA ILE A 53 5.97 -11.78 11.46
C ILE A 53 6.60 -12.45 12.68
N ILE A 54 5.83 -13.30 13.36
CA ILE A 54 6.18 -13.88 14.67
C ILE A 54 7.15 -15.08 14.52
N ALA A 55 7.19 -15.74 13.37
CA ALA A 55 8.13 -16.81 13.09
C ALA A 55 8.58 -16.78 11.62
N ILE A 56 9.85 -17.10 11.39
CA ILE A 56 10.44 -17.27 10.04
C ILE A 56 10.34 -18.75 9.71
N ASP A 57 9.15 -19.31 9.90
CA ASP A 57 8.76 -20.56 9.30
C ASP A 57 7.83 -20.19 8.15
N PRO A 58 8.13 -20.58 6.90
CA PRO A 58 7.25 -20.31 5.78
C PRO A 58 5.84 -20.92 5.92
N GLU A 59 5.61 -21.77 6.93
CA GLU A 59 4.29 -22.33 7.27
C GLU A 59 3.63 -21.68 8.50
N LEU A 60 4.34 -20.92 9.34
CA LEU A 60 3.73 -20.21 10.48
C LEU A 60 3.41 -18.76 10.09
N LEU A 61 2.15 -18.62 9.68
CA LEU A 61 1.48 -17.38 9.36
C LEU A 61 1.87 -16.25 10.31
N ILE A 62 2.23 -15.14 9.68
CA ILE A 62 2.11 -13.79 10.19
C ILE A 62 0.90 -13.71 11.14
N ALA A 63 1.09 -13.18 12.35
CA ALA A 63 -0.05 -12.70 13.12
C ALA A 63 -0.48 -11.36 12.49
N ILE A 64 -1.12 -11.46 11.33
CA ILE A 64 -1.98 -10.39 10.85
C ILE A 64 -3.24 -10.49 11.69
N ASP A 65 -3.70 -9.36 12.23
CA ASP A 65 -4.99 -9.31 12.90
C ASP A 65 -6.05 -10.02 12.04
N ASP A 66 -6.86 -10.90 12.64
CA ASP A 66 -7.94 -11.60 11.92
C ASP A 66 -8.92 -10.59 11.28
N GLU A 67 -9.03 -9.41 11.89
CA GLU A 67 -9.85 -8.30 11.42
C GLU A 67 -9.00 -7.20 10.74
N PRO A 68 -9.48 -6.65 9.61
CA PRO A 68 -8.82 -5.53 8.96
C PRO A 68 -8.81 -4.31 9.90
N LYS A 69 -7.64 -3.69 10.04
CA LYS A 69 -7.48 -2.43 10.76
C LYS A 69 -8.29 -1.31 10.09
N ASN A 70 -8.30 -1.28 8.76
CA ASN A 70 -9.08 -0.32 7.99
C ASN A 70 -9.78 -0.97 6.79
N ARG A 71 -10.94 -0.43 6.43
CA ARG A 71 -11.74 -0.76 5.25
C ARG A 71 -12.10 0.51 4.51
N TYR A 72 -11.86 0.52 3.20
CA TYR A 72 -12.16 1.66 2.35
C TYR A 72 -12.99 1.23 1.15
N ARG A 73 -14.12 1.90 0.91
CA ARG A 73 -14.86 1.73 -0.35
C ARG A 73 -14.21 2.57 -1.44
N ILE A 74 -13.96 1.95 -2.59
CA ILE A 74 -13.56 2.59 -3.83
C ILE A 74 -14.79 3.25 -4.46
N ILE A 75 -14.79 4.58 -4.51
CA ILE A 75 -15.87 5.38 -5.07
C ILE A 75 -15.66 5.56 -6.57
N ALA A 76 -14.42 5.84 -6.96
CA ALA A 76 -14.04 6.07 -8.33
C ALA A 76 -12.56 5.74 -8.53
N THR A 77 -12.22 5.36 -9.75
CA THR A 77 -10.86 5.14 -10.21
C THR A 77 -10.55 6.06 -11.39
N THR A 78 -9.29 6.41 -11.57
CA THR A 78 -8.79 7.10 -12.76
C THR A 78 -7.45 6.50 -13.12
N ASP A 79 -7.36 5.95 -14.34
CA ASP A 79 -6.18 5.23 -14.80
C ASP A 79 -5.36 6.10 -15.78
N ALA A 80 -4.04 6.05 -15.68
CA ALA A 80 -3.11 6.65 -16.62
C ALA A 80 -1.79 5.86 -16.66
N ASP A 81 -1.41 5.35 -17.83
CA ASP A 81 -0.25 4.49 -18.01
C ASP A 81 -0.20 3.33 -17.00
N ASN A 82 0.76 3.37 -16.06
CA ASN A 82 0.92 2.38 -15.00
C ASN A 82 0.46 2.90 -13.62
N LEU A 83 -0.36 3.94 -13.59
CA LEU A 83 -0.89 4.56 -12.38
C LEU A 83 -2.41 4.44 -12.34
N THR A 84 -2.93 4.17 -11.16
CA THR A 84 -4.36 4.24 -10.85
C THR A 84 -4.56 5.12 -9.63
N LEU A 85 -5.32 6.20 -9.79
CA LEU A 85 -5.79 7.05 -8.71
C LEU A 85 -7.12 6.51 -8.17
N LEU A 86 -7.23 6.39 -6.86
CA LEU A 86 -8.39 5.90 -6.15
C LEU A 86 -8.98 7.00 -5.29
N LYS A 87 -10.27 7.27 -5.48
CA LYS A 87 -11.09 8.07 -4.57
C LYS A 87 -11.79 7.13 -3.60
N LEU A 88 -11.54 7.26 -2.30
CA LEU A 88 -11.95 6.29 -1.29
C LEU A 88 -12.81 6.91 -0.18
N GLU A 89 -13.71 6.11 0.40
CA GLU A 89 -14.45 6.41 1.64
C GLU A 89 -13.99 5.44 2.74
N HIS A 90 -13.57 5.96 3.90
CA HIS A 90 -13.30 5.14 5.08
C HIS A 90 -14.61 4.64 5.70
N LEU A 91 -14.72 3.31 5.85
CA LEU A 91 -15.95 2.65 6.29
C LEU A 91 -16.01 2.39 7.80
N ASP A 92 -14.87 2.44 8.48
CA ASP A 92 -14.82 2.10 9.90
C ASP A 92 -15.26 3.27 10.76
N SER A 93 -15.98 2.95 11.82
CA SER A 93 -16.29 3.93 12.86
C SER A 93 -15.02 4.28 13.62
N ILE A 94 -14.79 5.55 13.90
CA ILE A 94 -13.73 5.97 14.82
C ILE A 94 -14.24 5.68 16.25
N PRO A 95 -13.56 4.83 17.05
CA PRO A 95 -13.98 4.58 18.41
C PRO A 95 -13.80 5.82 19.29
N LEU A 96 -14.63 5.94 20.34
CA LEU A 96 -14.47 6.95 21.41
C LEU A 96 -14.57 8.43 20.96
N THR A 97 -15.09 8.70 19.76
CA THR A 97 -15.45 10.06 19.29
C THR A 97 -16.96 10.29 19.38
N THR A 98 -17.37 11.56 19.47
CA THR A 98 -18.78 11.97 19.38
C THR A 98 -19.34 11.89 17.96
N ASP A 99 -18.46 11.80 16.95
CA ASP A 99 -18.82 11.65 15.55
C ASP A 99 -18.12 10.40 14.96
N PRO A 100 -18.72 9.20 15.12
CA PRO A 100 -18.12 7.95 14.68
C PRO A 100 -17.97 7.86 13.16
N PHE A 101 -18.69 8.71 12.41
CA PHE A 101 -18.74 8.70 10.95
C PHE A 101 -18.53 10.11 10.43
N PRO A 102 -17.31 10.65 10.59
CA PRO A 102 -17.08 12.05 10.34
C PRO A 102 -17.26 12.41 8.88
N ALA A 103 -17.74 13.63 8.63
CA ALA A 103 -17.99 14.11 7.27
C ALA A 103 -16.73 14.09 6.40
N ASN A 104 -15.54 14.19 7.01
CA ASN A 104 -14.24 14.26 6.35
C ASN A 104 -13.52 12.89 6.22
N ARG A 105 -14.28 11.80 6.05
CA ARG A 105 -13.75 10.43 5.97
C ARG A 105 -13.25 9.98 4.58
N PHE A 106 -13.08 10.91 3.65
CA PHE A 106 -12.68 10.62 2.28
C PHE A 106 -11.19 10.85 2.09
N LEU A 107 -10.57 10.07 1.20
CA LEU A 107 -9.16 10.19 0.88
C LEU A 107 -8.87 9.80 -0.58
N ILE A 108 -7.65 10.12 -1.01
CA ILE A 108 -7.13 9.84 -2.33
C ILE A 108 -5.83 9.06 -2.19
N LEU A 109 -5.75 7.95 -2.92
CA LEU A 109 -4.61 7.04 -2.94
C LEU A 109 -4.17 6.83 -4.38
N ALA A 110 -2.87 6.83 -4.64
CA ALA A 110 -2.31 6.41 -5.91
C ALA A 110 -1.66 5.03 -5.78
N ILE A 111 -1.94 4.16 -6.75
CA ILE A 111 -1.28 2.86 -6.94
C ILE A 111 -0.47 2.93 -8.23
N LYS A 112 0.81 2.56 -8.17
CA LYS A 112 1.68 2.41 -9.33
C LYS A 112 1.91 0.93 -9.62
N HIS A 113 1.52 0.45 -10.77
CA HIS A 113 1.83 -0.89 -11.23
C HIS A 113 3.31 -0.94 -11.66
N ILE A 114 4.13 -1.65 -10.89
CA ILE A 114 5.58 -1.80 -11.16
C ILE A 114 5.81 -3.13 -11.89
N SER A 115 5.24 -4.22 -11.36
CA SER A 115 5.21 -5.55 -11.97
C SER A 115 4.14 -6.41 -11.27
N ASP A 116 3.93 -7.65 -11.74
CA ASP A 116 2.99 -8.59 -11.10
C ASP A 116 3.31 -8.79 -9.60
N ASP A 117 4.60 -8.73 -9.26
CA ASP A 117 5.11 -8.91 -7.90
C ASP A 117 5.17 -7.63 -7.05
N LYS A 118 5.00 -6.46 -7.65
CA LYS A 118 5.27 -5.17 -6.99
C LYS A 118 4.30 -4.08 -7.40
N ILE A 119 3.80 -3.37 -6.40
CA ILE A 119 3.08 -2.12 -6.61
C ILE A 119 3.73 -1.00 -5.79
N GLY A 120 3.66 0.22 -6.31
CA GLY A 120 3.91 1.42 -5.55
C GLY A 120 2.62 1.87 -4.87
N TYR A 121 2.72 2.30 -3.62
CA TYR A 121 1.63 2.82 -2.81
C TYR A 121 1.96 4.25 -2.33
N LEU A 122 1.08 5.20 -2.62
CA LEU A 122 1.25 6.61 -2.24
C LEU A 122 -0.09 7.24 -1.82
N PRO A 123 -0.34 7.45 -0.51
CA PRO A 123 -1.44 8.28 -0.06
C PRO A 123 -1.21 9.73 -0.49
N ILE A 124 -2.18 10.31 -1.21
CA ILE A 124 -2.06 11.66 -1.78
C ILE A 124 -2.66 12.69 -0.83
N GLN A 125 -3.88 12.44 -0.37
CA GLN A 125 -4.62 13.38 0.46
C GLN A 125 -5.61 12.62 1.32
N GLY A 126 -5.66 12.95 2.61
CA GLY A 126 -6.66 12.43 3.54
C GLY A 126 -7.56 13.51 4.10
N ASN A 127 -8.50 13.09 4.95
CA ASN A 127 -9.40 13.97 5.70
C ASN A 127 -10.25 14.92 4.84
N LEU A 128 -10.72 14.43 3.69
CA LEU A 128 -11.58 15.18 2.78
C LEU A 128 -13.05 14.94 3.09
N THR A 129 -13.88 15.96 2.90
CA THR A 129 -15.32 15.81 2.76
C THR A 129 -15.68 15.23 1.39
N LYS A 130 -16.92 14.73 1.25
CA LYS A 130 -17.42 14.24 -0.04
C LYS A 130 -17.42 15.34 -1.12
N GLU A 131 -17.71 16.57 -0.72
CA GLU A 131 -17.73 17.73 -1.63
C GLU A 131 -16.31 18.07 -2.10
N GLU A 132 -15.34 18.13 -1.19
CA GLU A 132 -13.93 18.35 -1.56
C GLU A 132 -13.40 17.25 -2.46
N LEU A 133 -13.71 15.98 -2.18
CA LEU A 133 -13.34 14.84 -3.02
C LEU A 133 -13.94 14.96 -4.44
N GLY A 134 -15.17 15.47 -4.54
CA GLY A 134 -15.87 15.70 -5.81
C GLY A 134 -15.22 16.76 -6.68
N HIS A 135 -14.68 17.82 -6.06
CA HIS A 135 -13.97 18.91 -6.74
C HIS A 135 -12.47 18.67 -6.91
N TYR A 136 -11.93 17.60 -6.33
CA TYR A 136 -10.50 17.29 -6.45
C TYR A 136 -10.16 16.80 -7.86
N GLU A 137 -9.52 17.68 -8.62
CA GLU A 137 -8.87 17.38 -9.89
C GLU A 137 -7.36 17.29 -9.65
N PHE A 138 -6.78 16.14 -9.97
CA PHE A 138 -5.35 15.89 -9.79
C PHE A 138 -4.75 15.43 -11.13
N PRO A 139 -3.68 16.07 -11.61
CA PRO A 139 -2.98 15.61 -12.81
C PRO A 139 -2.22 14.33 -12.48
N ILE A 140 -2.82 13.18 -12.72
CA ILE A 140 -2.25 11.86 -12.39
C ILE A 140 -0.86 11.66 -13.01
N GLU A 141 -0.60 12.27 -14.16
CA GLU A 141 0.68 12.24 -14.86
C GLU A 141 1.81 12.88 -14.02
N SER A 142 1.49 13.82 -13.13
CA SER A 142 2.48 14.43 -12.24
C SER A 142 2.96 13.49 -11.12
N LEU A 143 2.36 12.29 -11.00
CA LEU A 143 2.79 11.28 -10.04
C LEU A 143 3.92 10.39 -10.55
N GLY A 144 4.24 10.41 -11.84
CA GLY A 144 5.22 9.51 -12.45
C GLY A 144 6.58 9.48 -11.72
N ASP A 145 7.04 10.65 -11.30
CA ASP A 145 8.33 10.89 -10.65
C ASP A 145 8.26 10.96 -9.12
N LYS A 146 7.08 10.71 -8.53
CA LYS A 146 6.90 10.73 -7.07
C LYS A 146 7.44 9.46 -6.43
N PHE A 147 7.75 9.56 -5.14
CA PHE A 147 8.16 8.43 -4.32
C PHE A 147 6.96 7.57 -3.93
N PHE A 148 7.04 6.27 -4.17
CA PHE A 148 6.04 5.30 -3.73
C PHE A 148 6.69 4.30 -2.79
N LEU A 149 5.97 3.89 -1.75
CA LEU A 149 6.38 2.74 -0.94
C LEU A 149 6.12 1.46 -1.75
N THR A 150 7.09 0.56 -1.79
CA THR A 150 6.96 -0.67 -2.58
C THR A 150 6.28 -1.74 -1.75
N TYR A 151 5.08 -2.14 -2.18
CA TYR A 151 4.39 -3.30 -1.64
C TYR A 151 4.64 -4.51 -2.54
N PHE A 152 4.82 -5.68 -1.93
CA PHE A 152 5.21 -6.93 -2.58
C PHE A 152 4.05 -7.92 -2.60
N SER A 153 3.87 -8.65 -3.71
CA SER A 153 2.88 -9.73 -3.79
C SER A 153 3.14 -10.79 -2.71
N GLU A 154 2.08 -11.49 -2.29
CA GLU A 154 2.20 -12.57 -1.31
C GLU A 154 3.28 -13.62 -1.66
N PRO A 155 3.29 -14.18 -2.89
CA PRO A 155 4.33 -15.12 -3.29
C PRO A 155 5.74 -14.53 -3.23
N TYR A 156 5.91 -13.28 -3.66
CA TYR A 156 7.22 -12.66 -3.73
C TYR A 156 7.80 -12.39 -2.34
N TRP A 157 7.04 -11.78 -1.43
CA TRP A 157 7.56 -11.47 -0.10
C TRP A 157 7.82 -12.74 0.74
N HIS A 158 7.02 -13.79 0.57
CA HIS A 158 7.33 -15.11 1.14
C HIS A 158 8.65 -15.68 0.59
N GLY A 159 8.96 -15.43 -0.69
CA GLY A 159 10.26 -15.73 -1.29
C GLY A 159 11.40 -14.95 -0.64
N LEU A 160 11.22 -13.65 -0.40
CA LEU A 160 12.18 -12.81 0.31
C LEU A 160 12.44 -13.32 1.72
N ALA A 161 11.41 -13.78 2.43
CA ALA A 161 11.52 -14.33 3.78
C ALA A 161 12.49 -15.52 3.87
N LYS A 162 12.56 -16.33 2.80
CA LYS A 162 13.41 -17.52 2.69
C LYS A 162 14.85 -17.21 2.29
N GLN A 163 15.16 -15.96 1.93
CA GLN A 163 16.53 -15.56 1.64
C GLN A 163 17.39 -15.64 2.90
N ARG A 164 18.71 -15.77 2.70
CA ARG A 164 19.66 -15.78 3.82
C ARG A 164 19.59 -14.46 4.59
N LYS A 165 19.75 -14.53 5.90
CA LYS A 165 19.83 -13.32 6.74
C LYS A 165 21.23 -12.71 6.68
N ILE A 166 21.33 -11.47 7.11
CA ILE A 166 22.60 -10.85 7.50
C ILE A 166 23.10 -11.60 8.75
N THR A 167 24.34 -12.09 8.72
CA THR A 167 24.90 -12.90 9.82
C THR A 167 26.28 -12.44 10.26
N THR A 168 26.93 -11.58 9.47
CA THR A 168 28.28 -11.08 9.72
C THR A 168 28.33 -9.56 9.70
N LYS A 169 29.36 -9.00 10.33
CA LYS A 169 29.59 -7.56 10.36
C LYS A 169 29.88 -7.01 8.96
N GLU A 170 30.57 -7.77 8.12
CA GLU A 170 30.90 -7.40 6.75
C GLU A 170 29.64 -7.26 5.89
N GLU A 171 28.68 -8.18 6.05
CA GLU A 171 27.38 -8.11 5.37
C GLU A 171 26.53 -6.93 5.86
N ALA A 172 26.54 -6.68 7.17
CA ALA A 172 25.87 -5.50 7.73
C ALA A 172 26.50 -4.20 7.18
N GLN A 173 27.83 -4.12 7.14
CA GLN A 173 28.54 -2.98 6.59
C GLN A 173 28.22 -2.75 5.11
N GLN A 174 28.12 -3.83 4.32
CA GLN A 174 27.72 -3.74 2.92
C GLN A 174 26.34 -3.07 2.73
N VAL A 175 25.37 -3.40 3.59
CA VAL A 175 24.06 -2.77 3.60
C VAL A 175 24.15 -1.30 4.03
N LEU A 176 24.91 -0.99 5.08
CA LEU A 176 25.09 0.39 5.57
C LEU A 176 25.79 1.28 4.54
N ASP A 177 26.79 0.76 3.83
CA ASP A 177 27.49 1.50 2.77
C ASP A 177 26.53 1.84 1.62
N TYR A 178 25.64 0.91 1.26
CA TYR A 178 24.59 1.17 0.29
C TYR A 178 23.61 2.25 0.77
N LEU A 179 23.17 2.19 2.02
CA LEU A 179 22.29 3.21 2.62
C LEU A 179 22.91 4.62 2.62
N ASN A 180 24.24 4.72 2.58
CA ASN A 180 24.97 5.99 2.48
C ASN A 180 25.34 6.39 1.04
N SER A 181 24.96 5.59 0.05
CA SER A 181 25.32 5.82 -1.36
C SER A 181 24.60 7.01 -2.00
N GLU A 182 25.16 7.52 -3.10
CA GLU A 182 24.51 8.57 -3.92
C GLU A 182 23.17 8.12 -4.52
N GLU A 183 22.99 6.81 -4.74
CA GLU A 183 21.72 6.24 -5.21
C GLU A 183 20.62 6.49 -4.17
N VAL A 184 20.91 6.18 -2.90
CA VAL A 184 19.96 6.39 -1.79
C VAL A 184 19.72 7.87 -1.52
N LYS A 185 20.74 8.72 -1.59
CA LYS A 185 20.57 10.18 -1.43
C LYS A 185 19.57 10.76 -2.44
N LYS A 186 19.57 10.29 -3.68
CA LYS A 186 18.59 10.69 -4.70
C LYS A 186 17.18 10.24 -4.34
N LEU A 187 17.01 9.00 -3.87
CA LEU A 187 15.70 8.51 -3.41
C LEU A 187 15.15 9.32 -2.24
N VAL A 188 16.00 9.67 -1.27
CA VAL A 188 15.62 10.54 -0.14
C VAL A 188 15.20 11.92 -0.62
N GLN A 189 15.86 12.47 -1.64
CA GLN A 189 15.46 13.76 -2.22
C GLN A 189 14.08 13.68 -2.88
N ILE A 190 13.81 12.65 -3.67
CA ILE A 190 12.50 12.42 -4.29
C ILE A 190 11.41 12.26 -3.23
N TYR A 191 11.68 11.50 -2.16
CA TYR A 191 10.76 11.35 -1.03
C TYR A 191 10.40 12.70 -0.41
N ARG A 192 11.38 13.56 -0.14
CA ARG A 192 11.16 14.91 0.43
C ARG A 192 10.30 15.80 -0.46
N GLU A 193 10.38 15.61 -1.77
CA GLU A 193 9.59 16.36 -2.77
C GLU A 193 8.19 15.76 -3.02
N THR A 194 7.90 14.59 -2.45
CA THR A 194 6.64 13.86 -2.68
C THR A 194 5.54 14.20 -1.68
N ASP A 195 5.87 14.82 -0.55
CA ASP A 195 4.91 15.10 0.55
C ASP A 195 4.17 13.83 1.01
N VAL A 196 4.93 12.77 1.27
CA VAL A 196 4.40 11.51 1.79
C VAL A 196 3.97 11.71 3.26
N PRO A 197 2.77 11.26 3.67
CA PRO A 197 2.32 11.34 5.07
C PRO A 197 2.99 10.27 5.95
N ASP A 198 4.33 10.30 6.01
CA ASP A 198 5.17 9.51 6.90
C ASP A 198 5.99 10.47 7.78
N MET A 199 5.31 10.92 8.85
CA MET A 199 5.77 11.97 9.75
C MET A 199 7.10 11.65 10.46
N TYR A 200 7.43 10.37 10.62
CA TYR A 200 8.63 9.91 11.31
C TYR A 200 9.68 9.31 10.37
N GLY A 201 9.43 9.28 9.06
CA GLY A 201 10.33 8.70 8.06
C GLY A 201 10.51 7.18 8.21
N SER A 202 9.63 6.50 8.96
CA SER A 202 9.75 5.07 9.24
C SER A 202 9.44 4.24 8.00
N GLY A 203 8.50 4.69 7.16
CA GLY A 203 8.20 4.11 5.86
C GLY A 203 9.38 4.27 4.89
N LEU A 204 9.95 5.47 4.80
CA LEU A 204 11.16 5.69 3.98
C LEU A 204 12.31 4.77 4.42
N PHE A 205 12.59 4.71 5.71
CA PHE A 205 13.71 3.91 6.22
C PHE A 205 13.50 2.41 5.95
N ALA A 206 12.29 1.89 6.18
CA ALA A 206 11.95 0.50 5.85
C ALA A 206 12.08 0.22 4.34
N GLU A 207 11.62 1.13 3.47
CA GLU A 207 11.79 1.00 2.01
C GLU A 207 13.26 0.92 1.61
N LEU A 208 14.12 1.79 2.17
CA LEU A 208 15.54 1.79 1.87
C LEU A 208 16.24 0.49 2.32
N ILE A 209 15.88 -0.04 3.49
CA ILE A 209 16.38 -1.34 3.96
C ILE A 209 15.88 -2.46 3.05
N ASN A 210 14.61 -2.46 2.67
CA ASN A 210 14.05 -3.46 1.76
C ASN A 210 14.83 -3.47 0.43
N ILE A 211 15.06 -2.30 -0.17
CA ILE A 211 15.85 -2.17 -1.39
C ILE A 211 17.27 -2.72 -1.20
N ALA A 212 17.95 -2.33 -0.11
CA ALA A 212 19.32 -2.74 0.17
C ALA A 212 19.44 -4.27 0.34
N CYS A 213 18.57 -4.86 1.17
CA CYS A 213 18.55 -6.29 1.43
C CYS A 213 18.27 -7.08 0.14
N ILE A 214 17.25 -6.70 -0.62
CA ILE A 214 16.90 -7.36 -1.89
C ILE A 214 18.07 -7.26 -2.88
N LYS A 215 18.74 -6.10 -2.98
CA LYS A 215 19.89 -5.88 -3.87
C LYS A 215 21.04 -6.85 -3.58
N PHE A 216 21.28 -7.18 -2.31
CA PHE A 216 22.36 -8.07 -1.88
C PHE A 216 21.91 -9.52 -1.60
N GLY A 217 20.66 -9.85 -1.90
CA GLY A 217 20.11 -11.20 -1.71
C GLY A 217 19.92 -11.59 -0.24
N PHE A 218 19.68 -10.60 0.62
CA PHE A 218 19.34 -10.81 2.03
C PHE A 218 17.82 -10.72 2.24
N SER A 219 17.34 -11.50 3.20
CA SER A 219 15.97 -11.33 3.69
C SER A 219 15.82 -9.95 4.37
N PRO A 220 14.85 -9.13 3.96
CA PRO A 220 14.57 -7.84 4.61
C PRO A 220 13.87 -8.00 5.97
N ILE A 221 13.34 -9.18 6.27
CA ILE A 221 12.55 -9.43 7.48
C ILE A 221 13.47 -9.46 8.71
N GLY A 222 13.24 -8.52 9.63
CA GLY A 222 14.06 -8.35 10.83
C GLY A 222 15.45 -7.77 10.56
N ALA A 223 15.72 -7.32 9.34
CA ALA A 223 17.04 -6.81 8.95
C ALA A 223 17.46 -5.58 9.77
N ASN A 224 16.52 -4.69 10.12
CA ASN A 224 16.86 -3.50 10.93
C ASN A 224 17.37 -3.88 12.33
N LYS A 225 16.71 -4.82 13.01
CA LYS A 225 17.18 -5.35 14.30
C LYS A 225 18.61 -5.88 14.23
N VAL A 226 18.89 -6.68 13.20
CA VAL A 226 20.23 -7.25 12.97
C VAL A 226 21.25 -6.14 12.69
N LEU A 227 20.93 -5.14 11.87
CA LEU A 227 21.83 -4.02 11.59
C LEU A 227 22.15 -3.21 12.85
N GLN A 228 21.17 -2.99 13.72
CA GLN A 228 21.38 -2.27 14.98
C GLN A 228 22.33 -2.99 15.94
N GLU A 229 22.38 -4.33 15.91
CA GLU A 229 23.34 -5.11 16.71
C GLU A 229 24.79 -4.89 16.26
N PHE A 230 25.04 -4.53 15.00
CA PHE A 230 26.38 -4.32 14.45
C PHE A 230 26.87 -2.86 14.48
N ILE A 231 25.98 -1.90 14.77
CA ILE A 231 26.29 -0.46 14.88
C ILE A 231 26.75 -0.09 16.30
N GLN A 232 26.40 -0.90 17.31
CA GLN A 232 26.86 -0.74 18.71
C GLN A 232 28.34 -1.12 18.87
#